data_AF-A0A942LEG4-F1
#
_entry.id   AF-A0A942LEG4-F1
#
_cell.length_a   1.000
_cell.length_b   1.000
_cell.length_c   1.000
_cell.angle_alpha   90.00
_cell.angle_beta   90.00
_cell.angle_gamma   90.00
#
_symmetry.space_group_name_H-M   'P 1'
#
loop_
_entity.id
_entity.type
_entity.pdbx_description
1 polymer ?
#
loop_
_entity_poly.entity_id
_entity_poly.type
_entity_poly.pdbx_seq_one_letter_code
_entity_poly.pdbx_strand_id
1 'polypeptide(L)'
;MTLHARSAHLSPVVCADPAEAPRAALAARYQAVRDRSVALAAPLSPEDCQAQSMPDASPVKWHLAHVTWFFEIFVLERFEPGFEPFHPAFRALYNSYYNGVGEPFARAQRGLVTRPDLATVRQWRAQVDARMAELIASTRSDEALALVELGLQHEQQHQELLLTDVKHLLSINPLQPVYQSGWPLASVAEVPAQWVACAGGLVEIGHAGEGFAFDNESPRHRQ
;
A
#
# COMPACT_ATOMS: atom_id res chain seq x y z
N MET A 1 -68.70 10.37 -4.79
CA MET A 1 -68.04 10.07 -6.07
C MET A 1 -66.84 10.99 -6.16
N THR A 2 -65.69 10.49 -5.71
CA THR A 2 -64.52 11.27 -5.29
C THR A 2 -63.44 11.12 -6.35
N LEU A 3 -63.08 12.20 -7.05
CA LEU A 3 -61.99 12.21 -8.03
C LEU A 3 -60.68 12.53 -7.29
N HIS A 4 -59.81 11.52 -7.13
CA HIS A 4 -58.44 11.70 -6.70
C HIS A 4 -57.55 12.05 -7.89
N ALA A 5 -56.90 13.20 -7.84
CA ALA A 5 -55.80 13.56 -8.75
C ALA A 5 -54.56 12.75 -8.37
N ARG A 6 -54.02 11.98 -9.32
CA ARG A 6 -52.73 11.28 -9.17
C ARG A 6 -51.59 12.28 -9.35
N SER A 7 -50.82 12.50 -8.29
CA SER A 7 -49.57 13.25 -8.36
C SER A 7 -48.50 12.37 -9.02
N ALA A 8 -47.94 12.82 -10.14
CA ALA A 8 -46.81 12.17 -10.79
C ALA A 8 -45.55 12.46 -9.96
N HIS A 9 -45.00 11.44 -9.31
CA HIS A 9 -43.66 11.49 -8.73
C HIS A 9 -42.64 11.60 -9.86
N LEU A 10 -42.08 12.79 -10.05
CA LEU A 10 -40.83 12.99 -10.78
C LEU A 10 -39.70 12.46 -9.89
N SER A 11 -39.06 11.36 -10.30
CA SER A 11 -37.80 10.93 -9.72
C SER A 11 -36.76 12.04 -9.88
N PRO A 12 -36.02 12.42 -8.84
CA PRO A 12 -34.96 13.40 -8.99
C PRO A 12 -33.88 12.79 -9.88
N VAL A 13 -33.53 13.52 -10.95
CA VAL A 13 -32.30 13.26 -11.70
C VAL A 13 -31.15 13.51 -10.72
N VAL A 14 -30.53 12.43 -10.24
CA VAL A 14 -29.30 12.50 -9.48
C VAL A 14 -28.23 12.95 -10.46
N CYS A 15 -27.86 14.24 -10.43
CA CYS A 15 -26.63 14.68 -11.07
C CYS A 15 -25.48 13.95 -10.39
N ALA A 16 -24.79 13.06 -11.12
CA ALA A 16 -23.59 12.41 -10.63
C ALA A 16 -22.58 13.47 -10.18
N ASP A 17 -21.96 13.24 -9.03
CA ASP A 17 -20.96 14.16 -8.51
C ASP A 17 -19.71 14.08 -9.41
N PRO A 18 -19.21 15.18 -9.98
CA PRO A 18 -18.04 15.15 -10.87
C PRO A 18 -16.79 14.56 -10.21
N ALA A 19 -16.70 14.55 -8.87
CA ALA A 19 -15.62 13.90 -8.13
C ALA A 19 -15.83 12.40 -7.87
N GLU A 20 -16.97 11.82 -8.26
CA GLU A 20 -17.30 10.40 -8.04
C GLU A 20 -16.46 9.44 -8.90
N ALA A 21 -16.24 9.77 -10.18
CA ALA A 21 -15.44 8.93 -11.07
C ALA A 21 -13.95 8.84 -10.64
N PRO A 22 -13.26 9.94 -10.28
CA PRO A 22 -11.93 9.88 -9.69
C PRO A 22 -11.85 9.05 -8.40
N ARG A 23 -12.83 9.18 -7.50
CA ARG A 23 -12.86 8.38 -6.24
C ARG A 23 -13.07 6.90 -6.52
N ALA A 24 -13.96 6.54 -7.44
CA ALA A 24 -14.16 5.15 -7.84
C ALA A 24 -12.89 4.54 -8.44
N ALA A 25 -12.15 5.30 -9.26
CA ALA A 25 -10.86 4.87 -9.79
C ALA A 25 -9.80 4.68 -8.68
N LEU A 26 -9.75 5.59 -7.70
CA LEU A 26 -8.86 5.47 -6.55
C LEU A 26 -9.21 4.25 -5.68
N ALA A 27 -10.50 4.00 -5.44
CA ALA A 27 -10.96 2.82 -4.69
C ALA A 27 -10.56 1.51 -5.38
N ALA A 28 -10.72 1.43 -6.71
CA ALA A 28 -10.29 0.27 -7.49
C ALA A 28 -8.75 0.07 -7.43
N ARG A 29 -7.98 1.17 -7.51
CA ARG A 29 -6.52 1.13 -7.34
C ARG A 29 -6.12 0.71 -5.93
N TYR A 30 -6.82 1.20 -4.91
CA TYR A 30 -6.62 0.79 -3.53
C TYR A 30 -6.73 -0.73 -3.41
N GLN A 31 -7.86 -1.30 -3.84
CA GLN A 31 -8.06 -2.75 -3.78
C GLN A 31 -6.97 -3.51 -4.55
N ALA A 32 -6.66 -3.10 -5.78
CA ALA A 32 -5.66 -3.77 -6.60
C ALA A 32 -4.25 -3.78 -5.98
N VAL A 33 -3.83 -2.67 -5.36
CA VAL A 33 -2.55 -2.58 -4.65
C VAL A 33 -2.57 -3.46 -3.39
N ARG A 34 -3.65 -3.41 -2.60
CA ARG A 34 -3.78 -4.23 -1.39
C ARG A 34 -3.76 -5.73 -1.69
N ASP A 35 -4.45 -6.15 -2.75
CA ASP A 35 -4.50 -7.53 -3.22
C ASP A 35 -3.14 -8.00 -3.71
N ARG A 36 -2.35 -7.12 -4.34
CA ARG A 36 -1.00 -7.46 -4.79
C ARG A 36 -0.11 -7.87 -3.62
N SER A 37 -0.15 -7.17 -2.50
CA SER A 37 0.60 -7.54 -1.28
C SER A 37 0.20 -8.90 -0.75
N VAL A 38 -1.10 -9.23 -0.77
CA VAL A 38 -1.61 -10.55 -0.37
C VAL A 38 -1.14 -11.64 -1.32
N ALA A 39 -1.21 -11.40 -2.63
CA ALA A 39 -0.77 -12.33 -3.66
C ALA A 39 0.73 -12.64 -3.55
N LEU A 40 1.56 -11.65 -3.23
CA LEU A 40 3.00 -11.84 -3.02
C LEU A 40 3.32 -12.68 -1.77
N ALA A 41 2.50 -12.59 -0.73
CA ALA A 41 2.65 -13.38 0.48
C ALA A 41 1.99 -14.78 0.39
N ALA A 42 1.14 -15.03 -0.61
CA ALA A 42 0.36 -16.25 -0.73
C ALA A 42 1.18 -17.56 -0.82
N PRO A 43 2.35 -17.60 -1.50
CA PRO A 43 3.17 -18.82 -1.58
C PRO A 43 3.91 -19.18 -0.29
N LEU A 44 3.90 -18.30 0.72
CA LEU A 44 4.77 -18.39 1.90
C LEU A 44 4.04 -19.02 3.09
N SER A 45 4.77 -19.84 3.85
CA SER A 45 4.28 -20.39 5.11
C SER A 45 4.22 -19.32 6.22
N PRO A 46 3.48 -19.54 7.32
CA PRO A 46 3.56 -18.68 8.49
C PRO A 46 4.99 -18.54 9.04
N GLU A 47 5.81 -19.60 8.94
CA GLU A 47 7.20 -19.63 9.37
C GLU A 47 8.06 -18.67 8.52
N ASP A 48 7.93 -18.74 7.19
CA ASP A 48 8.59 -17.82 6.26
C ASP A 48 8.17 -16.37 6.54
N CYS A 49 6.89 -16.16 6.86
CA CYS A 49 6.34 -14.83 7.10
C CYS A 49 6.83 -14.18 8.40
N GLN A 50 7.36 -14.95 9.35
CA GLN A 50 7.86 -14.44 10.64
C GLN A 50 9.38 -14.24 10.65
N ALA A 51 10.13 -14.95 9.80
CA ALA A 51 11.58 -14.92 9.83
C ALA A 51 12.15 -13.56 9.40
N GLN A 52 13.28 -13.19 10.01
CA GLN A 52 14.10 -12.04 9.63
C GLN A 52 15.50 -12.53 9.31
N SER A 53 15.91 -12.44 8.06
CA SER A 53 17.17 -13.03 7.57
C SER A 53 18.40 -12.16 7.83
N MET A 54 18.23 -10.85 8.01
CA MET A 54 19.28 -9.88 8.39
C MET A 54 18.66 -8.59 8.95
N PRO A 55 19.43 -7.71 9.63
CA PRO A 55 18.90 -6.48 10.24
C PRO A 55 18.19 -5.53 9.27
N ASP A 56 18.58 -5.50 8.00
CA ASP A 56 17.92 -4.65 6.99
C ASP A 56 16.64 -5.28 6.43
N ALA A 57 16.50 -6.61 6.46
CA ALA A 57 15.28 -7.28 6.05
C ALA A 57 14.21 -7.15 7.15
N SER A 58 12.93 -7.17 6.77
CA SER A 58 11.80 -7.31 7.68
C SER A 58 11.00 -8.57 7.37
N PRO A 59 10.37 -9.20 8.38
CA PRO A 59 9.44 -10.30 8.13
C PRO A 59 8.29 -9.88 7.20
N VAL A 60 7.82 -10.79 6.34
CA VAL A 60 6.67 -10.53 5.46
C VAL A 60 5.44 -10.11 6.27
N LYS A 61 5.21 -10.74 7.43
CA LYS A 61 4.15 -10.36 8.35
C LYS A 61 4.30 -8.91 8.82
N TRP A 62 5.54 -8.46 9.06
CA TRP A 62 5.81 -7.08 9.46
C TRP A 62 5.50 -6.11 8.32
N HIS A 63 5.88 -6.41 7.07
CA HIS A 63 5.49 -5.60 5.91
C HIS A 63 3.98 -5.47 5.77
N LEU A 64 3.25 -6.60 5.80
CA LEU A 64 1.79 -6.64 5.71
C LEU A 64 1.14 -5.81 6.83
N ALA A 65 1.65 -5.90 8.05
CA ALA A 65 1.17 -5.12 9.18
C ALA A 65 1.50 -3.63 9.01
N HIS A 66 2.72 -3.28 8.62
CA HIS A 66 3.19 -1.91 8.52
C HIS A 66 2.45 -1.07 7.46
N VAL A 67 2.19 -1.65 6.28
CA VAL A 67 1.41 -0.92 5.27
C VAL A 67 -0.06 -0.80 5.65
N THR A 68 -0.56 -1.64 6.57
CA THR A 68 -1.92 -1.51 7.15
C THR A 68 -1.96 -0.44 8.21
N TRP A 69 -0.94 -0.42 9.07
CA TRP A 69 -0.68 0.62 10.04
C TRP A 69 -0.67 2.01 9.39
N PHE A 70 -0.05 2.16 8.22
CA PHE A 70 -0.04 3.44 7.49
C PHE A 70 -1.46 3.98 7.27
N PHE A 71 -2.36 3.17 6.71
CA PHE A 71 -3.74 3.61 6.44
C PHE A 71 -4.54 3.82 7.73
N GLU A 72 -4.38 2.94 8.74
CA GLU A 72 -5.10 3.08 10.01
C GLU A 72 -4.71 4.38 10.73
N ILE A 73 -3.41 4.71 10.77
CA ILE A 73 -2.89 5.85 11.55
C ILE A 73 -2.94 7.18 10.78
N PHE A 74 -2.53 7.19 9.51
CA PHE A 74 -2.47 8.46 8.76
C PHE A 74 -3.78 8.82 8.07
N VAL A 75 -4.68 7.85 7.87
CA VAL A 75 -5.95 8.09 7.16
C VAL A 75 -7.14 7.88 8.08
N LEU A 76 -7.40 6.65 8.54
CA LEU A 76 -8.63 6.34 9.28
C LEU A 76 -8.71 7.12 10.60
N GLU A 77 -7.64 7.20 11.39
CA GLU A 77 -7.63 7.95 12.66
C GLU A 77 -8.02 9.42 12.50
N ARG A 78 -7.69 10.02 11.36
CA ARG A 78 -7.90 11.45 11.11
C ARG A 78 -9.26 11.74 10.46
N PHE A 79 -9.76 10.83 9.64
CA PHE A 79 -10.88 11.12 8.73
C PHE A 79 -12.09 10.21 8.92
N GLU A 80 -11.97 9.10 9.67
CA GLU A 80 -13.11 8.23 9.97
C GLU A 80 -13.89 8.76 11.20
N PRO A 81 -15.20 9.04 11.06
CA PRO A 81 -16.03 9.42 12.20
C PRO A 81 -16.12 8.31 13.24
N GLY A 82 -15.81 8.62 14.50
CA GLY A 82 -15.87 7.65 15.59
C GLY A 82 -14.78 6.57 15.51
N PHE A 83 -13.62 6.92 14.96
CA PHE A 83 -12.49 6.03 14.80
C PHE A 83 -12.15 5.24 16.07
N GLU A 84 -12.01 3.93 15.90
CA GLU A 84 -11.44 3.01 16.89
C GLU A 84 -10.29 2.21 16.24
N PRO A 85 -9.13 2.06 16.91
CA PRO A 85 -8.03 1.26 16.39
C PRO A 85 -8.37 -0.23 16.47
N PHE A 86 -7.85 -1.04 15.55
CA PHE A 86 -8.00 -2.50 15.63
C PHE A 86 -7.39 -3.06 16.93
N HIS A 87 -6.21 -2.56 17.30
CA HIS A 87 -5.57 -2.90 18.56
C HIS A 87 -4.66 -1.75 19.02
N PRO A 88 -4.81 -1.21 20.25
CA PRO A 88 -4.12 0.01 20.68
C PRO A 88 -2.58 -0.12 20.63
N ALA A 89 -2.03 -1.30 20.95
CA ALA A 89 -0.59 -1.52 20.91
C ALA A 89 0.02 -1.51 19.49
N PHE A 90 -0.77 -1.68 18.43
CA PHE A 90 -0.24 -1.78 17.06
C PHE A 90 0.29 -0.43 16.56
N ARG A 91 -0.27 0.68 17.07
CA ARG A 91 0.22 2.04 16.79
C ARG A 91 1.72 2.18 17.02
N ALA A 92 2.20 1.72 18.19
CA ALA A 92 3.62 1.79 18.52
C ALA A 92 4.42 0.67 17.85
N LEU A 93 3.89 -0.56 17.83
CA LEU A 93 4.62 -1.74 17.37
C LEU A 93 5.01 -1.69 15.89
N TYR A 94 4.13 -1.18 15.04
CA TYR A 94 4.34 -1.14 13.58
C TYR A 94 4.79 0.22 13.07
N ASN A 95 5.15 1.15 13.96
CA ASN A 95 5.84 2.37 13.60
C ASN A 95 7.25 2.02 13.06
N SER A 96 7.54 2.45 11.83
CA SER A 96 8.83 2.20 11.18
C SER A 96 9.93 3.12 11.71
N TYR A 97 9.67 4.42 11.79
CA TYR A 97 10.63 5.47 12.15
C TYR A 97 10.00 6.86 12.42
N TYR A 98 8.67 6.96 12.49
CA TYR A 98 7.99 8.24 12.70
C TYR A 98 8.05 8.63 14.18
N ASN A 99 9.11 9.35 14.57
CA ASN A 99 9.33 9.80 15.95
C ASN A 99 8.16 10.66 16.48
N GLY A 100 7.44 11.36 15.60
CA GLY A 100 6.23 12.11 15.96
C GLY A 100 5.03 11.23 16.37
N VAL A 101 5.05 9.94 16.03
CA VAL A 101 4.02 8.96 16.43
C VAL A 101 4.41 8.22 17.72
N GLY A 102 5.71 8.01 17.95
CA GLY A 102 6.26 7.35 19.14
C GLY A 102 7.62 6.71 18.89
N GLU A 103 8.18 6.05 19.91
CA GLU A 103 9.44 5.30 19.78
C GLU A 103 9.22 4.02 18.95
N PRO A 104 9.93 3.82 17.82
CA PRO A 104 9.75 2.66 16.96
C PRO A 104 10.37 1.41 17.58
N PHE A 105 9.76 0.25 17.35
CA PHE A 105 10.35 -1.04 17.73
C PHE A 105 11.65 -1.29 16.96
N ALA A 106 12.66 -1.85 17.62
CA ALA A 106 13.99 -2.05 17.04
C ALA A 106 13.93 -2.88 15.73
N ARG A 107 14.35 -2.27 14.61
CA ARG A 107 14.31 -2.87 13.27
C ARG A 107 14.97 -4.25 13.23
N ALA A 108 16.14 -4.38 13.84
CA ALA A 108 16.92 -5.62 13.88
C ALA A 108 16.27 -6.76 14.68
N GLN A 109 15.19 -6.48 15.42
CA GLN A 109 14.51 -7.43 16.28
C GLN A 109 13.09 -7.76 15.80
N ARG A 110 12.66 -7.26 14.63
CA ARG A 110 11.31 -7.49 14.09
C ARG A 110 10.98 -8.99 13.95
N GLY A 111 11.97 -9.84 13.66
CA GLY A 111 11.83 -11.29 13.62
C GLY A 111 11.52 -11.97 14.95
N LEU A 112 11.68 -11.26 16.08
CA LEU A 112 11.35 -11.75 17.42
C LEU A 112 9.87 -11.49 17.80
N VAL A 113 9.14 -10.69 17.00
CA VAL A 113 7.75 -10.32 17.25
C VAL A 113 6.81 -11.44 16.79
N THR A 114 6.73 -12.51 17.59
CA THR A 114 5.92 -13.71 17.28
C THR A 114 4.41 -13.47 17.38
N ARG A 115 3.98 -12.40 18.08
CA ARG A 115 2.60 -11.96 18.18
C ARG A 115 2.44 -10.49 17.75
N PRO A 116 1.35 -10.11 17.07
CA PRO A 116 0.25 -10.97 16.59
C PRO A 116 0.69 -12.00 15.54
N ASP A 117 -0.08 -13.08 15.39
CA ASP A 117 0.17 -14.09 14.35
C ASP A 117 -0.22 -13.58 12.94
N LEU A 118 0.14 -14.34 11.90
CA LEU A 118 -0.15 -13.94 10.52
C LEU A 118 -1.66 -13.84 10.24
N ALA A 119 -2.47 -14.69 10.86
CA ALA A 119 -3.92 -14.68 10.69
C ALA A 119 -4.55 -13.40 11.26
N THR A 120 -4.11 -12.97 12.44
CA THR A 120 -4.53 -11.71 13.07
C THR A 120 -4.12 -10.50 12.22
N VAL A 121 -2.90 -10.49 11.65
CA VAL A 121 -2.47 -9.42 10.73
C VAL A 121 -3.34 -9.39 9.47
N ARG A 122 -3.72 -10.56 8.92
CA ARG A 122 -4.64 -10.65 7.77
C ARG A 122 -6.06 -10.18 8.12
N GLN A 123 -6.55 -10.47 9.33
CA GLN A 123 -7.84 -9.99 9.81
C GLN A 123 -7.83 -8.45 9.96
N TRP A 124 -6.77 -7.91 10.55
CA TRP A 124 -6.59 -6.46 10.67
C TRP A 124 -6.58 -5.78 9.30
N ARG A 125 -5.82 -6.33 8.34
CA ARG A 125 -5.82 -5.89 6.94
C ARG A 125 -7.23 -5.80 6.36
N ALA A 126 -7.99 -6.89 6.43
CA ALA A 126 -9.34 -6.94 5.87
C ALA A 126 -10.29 -5.92 6.53
N GLN A 127 -10.16 -5.69 7.85
CA GLN A 127 -10.97 -4.70 8.55
C GLN A 127 -10.63 -3.26 8.11
N VAL A 128 -9.34 -2.94 8.02
CA VAL A 128 -8.88 -1.63 7.52
C VAL A 128 -9.28 -1.44 6.06
N ASP A 129 -9.19 -2.48 5.23
CA ASP A 129 -9.58 -2.40 3.82
C ASP A 129 -11.08 -2.09 3.67
N ALA A 130 -11.95 -2.70 4.48
CA ALA A 130 -13.39 -2.40 4.48
C ALA A 130 -13.68 -0.95 4.88
N ARG A 131 -13.04 -0.46 5.95
CA ARG A 131 -13.19 0.92 6.45
C ARG A 131 -12.65 1.95 5.45
N MET A 132 -11.53 1.64 4.80
CA MET A 132 -10.95 2.48 3.75
C MET A 132 -11.87 2.55 2.52
N ALA A 133 -12.52 1.45 2.13
CA ALA A 133 -13.48 1.48 1.04
C ALA A 133 -14.67 2.42 1.34
N GLU A 134 -15.22 2.36 2.56
CA GLU A 134 -16.28 3.26 3.00
C GLU A 134 -15.82 4.73 3.04
N LEU A 135 -14.62 4.98 3.57
CA LEU A 135 -14.04 6.32 3.63
C LEU A 135 -13.80 6.90 2.23
N ILE A 136 -13.15 6.15 1.32
CA ILE A 136 -12.85 6.62 -0.04
C ILE A 136 -14.14 6.91 -0.81
N ALA A 137 -15.18 6.11 -0.62
CA ALA A 137 -16.46 6.34 -1.31
C ALA A 137 -17.17 7.62 -0.87
N SER A 138 -17.03 8.00 0.41
CA SER A 138 -17.84 9.07 1.04
C SER A 138 -17.08 10.37 1.31
N THR A 139 -15.74 10.32 1.43
CA THR A 139 -14.94 11.47 1.83
C THR A 139 -15.00 12.62 0.83
N ARG A 140 -15.00 13.85 1.37
CA ARG A 140 -14.89 15.12 0.63
C ARG A 140 -13.55 15.82 0.87
N SER A 141 -12.63 15.17 1.59
CA SER A 141 -11.33 15.74 1.94
C SER A 141 -10.30 15.39 0.89
N ASP A 142 -9.82 16.39 0.16
CA ASP A 142 -8.70 16.23 -0.79
C ASP A 142 -7.42 15.77 -0.08
N GLU A 143 -7.21 16.19 1.17
CA GLU A 143 -6.09 15.73 2.00
C GLU A 143 -6.19 14.22 2.26
N ALA A 144 -7.38 13.70 2.56
CA ALA A 144 -7.58 12.27 2.78
C ALA A 144 -7.28 11.48 1.50
N LEU A 145 -7.76 11.96 0.34
CA LEU A 145 -7.49 11.32 -0.96
C LEU A 145 -6.00 11.36 -1.32
N ALA A 146 -5.30 12.46 -1.03
CA ALA A 146 -3.86 12.57 -1.24
C ALA A 146 -3.06 11.62 -0.33
N LEU A 147 -3.47 11.46 0.93
CA LEU A 147 -2.83 10.50 1.85
C LEU A 147 -3.12 9.05 1.48
N VAL A 148 -4.30 8.75 0.92
CA VAL A 148 -4.58 7.44 0.34
C VAL A 148 -3.60 7.17 -0.81
N GLU A 149 -3.45 8.11 -1.75
CA GLU A 149 -2.50 7.97 -2.86
C GLU A 149 -1.07 7.74 -2.36
N LEU A 150 -0.58 8.54 -1.40
CA LEU A 150 0.73 8.34 -0.78
C LEU A 150 0.87 6.95 -0.14
N GLY A 151 -0.17 6.48 0.56
CA GLY A 151 -0.19 5.15 1.17
C GLY A 151 -0.11 4.02 0.14
N LEU A 152 -0.70 4.18 -1.04
CA LEU A 152 -0.59 3.20 -2.13
C LEU A 152 0.83 3.11 -2.67
N GLN A 153 1.50 4.26 -2.85
CA GLN A 153 2.87 4.33 -3.35
C GLN A 153 3.84 3.76 -2.31
N HIS A 154 3.61 4.06 -1.02
CA HIS A 154 4.32 3.47 0.10
C HIS A 154 4.15 1.94 0.16
N GLU A 155 2.94 1.41 -0.07
CA GLU A 155 2.74 -0.03 -0.12
C GLU A 155 3.43 -0.69 -1.32
N GLN A 156 3.48 -0.03 -2.48
CA GLN A 156 4.22 -0.53 -3.64
C GLN A 156 5.73 -0.60 -3.37
N GLN A 157 6.31 0.37 -2.66
CA GLN A 157 7.70 0.25 -2.16
C GLN A 157 7.85 -0.99 -1.26
N HIS A 158 6.89 -1.22 -0.37
CA HIS A 158 6.89 -2.39 0.50
C HIS A 158 6.65 -3.72 -0.23
N GLN A 159 5.99 -3.73 -1.38
CA GLN A 159 5.84 -4.91 -2.24
C GLN A 159 7.17 -5.31 -2.87
N GLU A 160 7.98 -4.34 -3.30
CA GLU A 160 9.34 -4.59 -3.76
C GLU A 160 10.22 -5.12 -2.62
N LEU A 161 10.20 -4.46 -1.45
CA LEU A 161 10.97 -4.88 -0.29
C LEU A 161 10.59 -6.29 0.19
N LEU A 162 9.30 -6.63 0.19
CA LEU A 162 8.83 -7.96 0.53
C LEU A 162 9.51 -9.01 -0.36
N LEU A 163 9.60 -8.79 -1.68
CA LEU A 163 10.24 -9.72 -2.60
C LEU A 163 11.74 -9.82 -2.37
N THR A 164 12.45 -8.71 -2.14
CA THR A 164 13.90 -8.74 -1.87
C THR A 164 14.21 -9.46 -0.56
N ASP A 165 13.41 -9.21 0.46
CA ASP A 165 13.60 -9.78 1.81
C ASP A 165 13.33 -11.28 1.82
N VAL A 166 12.25 -11.71 1.15
CA VAL A 166 11.93 -13.12 0.93
C VAL A 166 13.01 -13.81 0.10
N LYS A 167 13.50 -13.17 -0.97
CA LYS A 167 14.56 -13.74 -1.79
C LYS A 167 15.82 -14.00 -0.96
N HIS A 168 16.24 -13.04 -0.13
CA HIS A 168 17.38 -13.24 0.76
C HIS A 168 17.11 -14.37 1.77
N LEU A 169 15.94 -14.38 2.42
CA LEU A 169 15.52 -15.42 3.37
C LEU A 169 15.57 -16.83 2.76
N LEU A 170 15.01 -17.02 1.57
CA LEU A 170 14.97 -18.34 0.93
C LEU A 170 16.34 -18.75 0.40
N SER A 171 17.19 -17.80 -0.01
CA SER A 171 18.55 -18.08 -0.51
C SER A 171 19.50 -18.68 0.52
N ILE A 172 19.28 -18.39 1.81
CA ILE A 172 20.11 -18.92 2.91
C ILE A 172 19.61 -20.28 3.42
N ASN A 173 18.43 -20.72 3.02
CA ASN A 173 17.87 -21.99 3.46
C ASN A 173 18.55 -23.16 2.70
N PRO A 174 19.20 -24.12 3.39
CA PRO A 174 19.93 -25.20 2.74
C PRO A 174 19.05 -26.14 1.90
N LEU A 175 17.73 -26.12 2.12
CA LEU A 175 16.76 -26.89 1.33
C LEU A 175 16.41 -26.22 -0.01
N GLN A 176 16.94 -25.02 -0.29
CA GLN A 176 16.72 -24.27 -1.54
C GLN A 176 15.22 -24.18 -1.93
N PRO A 177 14.35 -23.68 -1.04
CA PRO A 177 12.93 -23.59 -1.31
C PRO A 177 12.63 -22.68 -2.50
N VAL A 178 11.64 -23.08 -3.30
CA VAL A 178 11.21 -22.36 -4.50
C VAL A 178 10.03 -21.46 -4.13
N TYR A 179 10.19 -20.14 -4.32
CA TYR A 179 9.09 -19.18 -4.12
C TYR A 179 7.96 -19.35 -5.16
N GLN A 180 8.34 -19.45 -6.45
CA GLN A 180 7.41 -19.62 -7.56
C GLN A 180 8.08 -20.46 -8.66
N SER A 181 7.40 -21.50 -9.12
CA SER A 181 7.92 -22.46 -10.11
C SER A 181 7.78 -21.99 -11.57
N GLY A 182 6.85 -21.08 -11.85
CA GLY A 182 6.57 -20.57 -13.20
C GLY A 182 7.57 -19.50 -13.66
N TRP A 183 8.79 -19.92 -14.01
CA TRP A 183 9.84 -19.05 -14.56
C TRP A 183 10.18 -19.42 -16.02
N PRO A 184 10.45 -18.45 -16.92
CA PRO A 184 10.44 -17.00 -16.69
C PRO A 184 9.01 -16.43 -16.70
N LEU A 185 8.80 -15.35 -15.93
CA LEU A 185 7.51 -14.65 -15.86
C LEU A 185 7.15 -13.93 -17.17
N ALA A 186 8.15 -13.63 -17.99
CA ALA A 186 8.01 -13.06 -19.33
C ALA A 186 9.09 -13.63 -20.24
N SER A 187 8.85 -13.65 -21.56
CA SER A 187 9.87 -14.07 -22.53
C SER A 187 11.08 -13.15 -22.47
N VAL A 188 12.28 -13.70 -22.29
CA VAL A 188 13.54 -12.97 -22.35
C VAL A 188 14.23 -13.29 -23.67
N ALA A 189 14.70 -12.26 -24.37
CA ALA A 189 15.50 -12.40 -25.58
C ALA A 189 16.85 -11.70 -25.37
N GLU A 190 17.92 -12.34 -25.82
CA GLU A 190 19.23 -11.70 -25.88
C GLU A 190 19.21 -10.58 -26.93
N VAL A 191 19.71 -9.41 -26.56
CA VAL A 191 19.89 -8.27 -27.46
C VAL A 191 21.35 -7.82 -27.42
N PRO A 192 21.98 -7.55 -28.58
CA PRO A 192 23.36 -7.05 -28.61
C PRO A 192 23.50 -5.75 -27.83
N ALA A 193 24.60 -5.60 -27.08
CA ALA A 193 24.90 -4.36 -26.37
C ALA A 193 25.07 -3.20 -27.35
N GLN A 194 24.38 -2.09 -27.08
CA GLN A 194 24.43 -0.87 -27.88
C GLN A 194 24.67 0.34 -27.00
N TRP A 195 25.47 1.28 -27.49
CA TRP A 195 25.65 2.57 -26.84
C TRP A 195 24.55 3.52 -27.28
N VAL A 196 23.85 4.13 -26.32
CA VAL A 196 22.93 5.23 -26.58
C VAL A 196 23.71 6.53 -26.42
N ALA A 197 23.90 7.25 -27.53
CA ALA A 197 24.61 8.53 -27.51
C ALA A 197 23.73 9.62 -26.89
N CYS A 198 24.25 10.34 -25.89
CA CYS A 198 23.64 11.53 -25.31
C CYS A 198 24.50 12.74 -25.67
N ALA A 199 23.92 13.73 -26.36
CA ALA A 199 24.66 14.84 -26.99
C ALA A 199 25.38 15.80 -26.03
N GLY A 200 25.25 15.61 -24.71
CA GLY A 200 25.72 16.55 -23.69
C GLY A 200 24.99 17.89 -23.75
N GLY A 201 25.17 18.69 -22.70
CA GLY A 201 24.53 20.01 -22.58
C GLY A 201 23.55 20.09 -21.42
N LEU A 202 22.93 21.25 -21.29
CA LEU A 202 22.06 21.61 -20.18
C LEU A 202 20.71 20.90 -20.31
N VAL A 203 20.34 20.14 -19.29
CA VAL A 203 19.07 19.40 -19.23
C VAL A 203 18.27 19.80 -17.99
N GLU A 204 16.98 19.49 -17.99
CA GLU A 204 16.14 19.60 -16.80
C GLU A 204 15.91 18.21 -16.20
N ILE A 205 16.04 18.09 -14.88
CA ILE A 205 15.75 16.87 -14.11
C ILE A 205 14.80 17.17 -12.96
N GLY A 206 13.99 16.18 -12.56
CA GLY A 206 12.99 16.30 -11.50
C GLY A 206 11.56 16.43 -12.02
N HIS A 207 10.59 16.18 -11.14
CA HIS A 207 9.17 16.21 -11.44
C HIS A 207 8.62 17.63 -11.58
N ALA A 208 7.74 17.83 -12.56
CA ALA A 208 7.03 19.10 -12.81
C ALA A 208 5.62 18.87 -13.41
N GLY A 209 5.14 17.63 -13.42
CA GLY A 209 3.91 17.24 -14.08
C GLY A 209 2.70 17.13 -13.15
N GLU A 210 1.54 16.91 -13.77
CA GLU A 210 0.33 16.49 -13.07
C GLU A 210 0.47 15.01 -12.68
N GLY A 211 0.27 14.68 -11.40
CA GLY A 211 0.37 13.31 -10.88
C GLY A 211 1.25 13.19 -9.64
N PHE A 212 1.24 12.01 -9.04
CA PHE A 212 2.02 11.71 -7.85
C PHE A 212 3.53 11.66 -8.17
N ALA A 213 4.33 12.25 -7.29
CA ALA A 213 5.76 12.03 -7.16
C ALA A 213 6.12 12.14 -5.68
N PHE A 214 7.16 11.44 -5.25
CA PHE A 214 7.73 11.69 -3.92
C PHE A 214 8.33 13.10 -3.85
N ASP A 215 8.39 13.65 -2.65
CA ASP A 215 8.92 14.99 -2.39
C ASP A 215 10.37 15.15 -2.87
N ASN A 216 11.18 14.10 -2.72
CA ASN A 216 12.58 14.04 -3.15
C ASN A 216 12.78 14.10 -4.68
N GLU A 217 11.73 13.97 -5.48
CA GLU A 217 11.78 14.08 -6.94
C GLU A 217 11.64 15.54 -7.42
N SER A 218 11.32 16.46 -6.51
CA SER A 218 11.04 17.87 -6.79
C SER A 218 12.03 18.80 -6.06
N PRO A 219 12.23 20.05 -6.53
CA PRO A 219 11.69 20.64 -7.75
C PRO A 219 12.50 20.24 -9.00
N ARG A 220 11.86 20.38 -10.17
CA ARG A 220 12.58 20.34 -11.45
C ARG A 220 13.61 21.47 -11.53
N HIS A 221 14.84 21.13 -11.91
CA HIS A 221 15.96 22.07 -11.99
C HIS A 221 16.92 21.73 -13.13
N ARG A 222 17.80 22.67 -13.50
CA ARG A 222 18.74 22.53 -14.61
C ARG A 222 20.08 21.98 -14.12
N GLN A 223 20.65 20.99 -14.84
CA GLN A 223 21.99 20.43 -14.62
C GLN A 223 22.77 20.35 -15.94
#